data_AF-A0AA43C9F3-F1
#
_entry.id   AF-A0AA43C9F3-F1
#
_cell.length_a   1.000
_cell.length_b   1.000
_cell.length_c   1.000
_cell.angle_alpha   90.00
_cell.angle_beta   90.00
_cell.angle_gamma   90.00
#
_symmetry.space_group_name_H-M   'P 1'
#
loop_
_entity.id
_entity.type
_entity.pdbx_description
1 polymer ?
#
loop_
_entity_poly.entity_id
_entity_poly.type
_entity_poly.pdbx_seq_one_letter_code
_entity_poly.pdbx_strand_id
1 'polypeptide(L)'
;MPKLKLTYFDIHGGRAEPARLAMYIGGVDFEDNRISFQQFGDARSGFPFNRVPMLEIDGIELSQCNAILRYVGKLAGLSPTDPLQAAFCDEVMDAVEDIVSKVVATFPIQDEAEKKAARQALADGPITVYLQQLEALLRAHGGEYFADRRLTIADLKVMVWIRSLRSGILDHVPRDLPDTAAPLLVEHLTRIEGHPKVREYYARFS
;
A
#
# COMPACT_ATOMS: atom_id res chain seq x y z
N MET A 1 11.52 22.19 5.49
CA MET A 1 10.66 20.99 5.62
C MET A 1 11.19 20.18 6.80
N PRO A 2 10.34 19.43 7.53
CA PRO A 2 10.81 18.56 8.62
C PRO A 2 11.81 17.54 8.10
N LYS A 3 12.77 17.12 8.93
CA LYS A 3 13.67 16.01 8.61
C LYS A 3 12.88 14.71 8.75
N LEU A 4 12.69 14.01 7.64
CA LEU A 4 11.95 12.75 7.58
C LEU A 4 12.88 11.56 7.43
N LYS A 5 12.62 10.50 8.20
CA LYS A 5 13.27 9.19 8.05
C LYS A 5 12.23 8.08 8.08
N LEU A 6 12.07 7.37 6.98
CA LEU A 6 11.15 6.24 6.85
C LEU A 6 11.91 4.94 7.05
N THR A 7 11.59 4.19 8.09
CA THR A 7 12.17 2.87 8.36
C THR A 7 11.23 1.75 7.93
N TYR A 8 11.66 0.92 6.99
CA TYR A 8 10.91 -0.26 6.54
C TYR A 8 11.80 -1.30 5.87
N PHE A 9 11.23 -2.45 5.52
CA PHE A 9 11.94 -3.52 4.84
C PHE A 9 12.52 -3.07 3.49
N ASP A 10 13.69 -3.64 3.15
CA ASP A 10 14.31 -3.47 1.85
C ASP A 10 13.60 -4.30 0.76
N ILE A 11 12.39 -3.85 0.42
CA ILE A 11 11.54 -4.44 -0.61
C ILE A 11 10.90 -3.34 -1.47
N HIS A 12 10.57 -3.67 -2.71
CA HIS A 12 9.85 -2.79 -3.65
C HIS A 12 8.35 -3.09 -3.59
N GLY A 13 7.71 -2.71 -2.47
CA GLY A 13 6.34 -3.05 -2.16
C GLY A 13 6.02 -3.01 -0.67
N GLY A 14 4.89 -3.60 -0.29
CA GLY A 14 4.44 -3.66 1.09
C GLY A 14 3.95 -2.31 1.64
N ARG A 15 3.87 -2.21 2.96
CA ARG A 15 3.12 -1.15 3.66
C ARG A 15 3.73 0.24 3.55
N ALA A 16 5.04 0.37 3.32
CA ALA A 16 5.70 1.67 3.22
C ALA A 16 5.77 2.21 1.78
N GLU A 17 5.56 1.35 0.78
CA GLU A 17 5.71 1.72 -0.62
C GLU A 17 4.81 2.89 -1.06
N PRO A 18 3.53 2.97 -0.65
CA PRO A 18 2.69 4.12 -0.97
C PRO A 18 3.27 5.44 -0.42
N ALA A 19 3.89 5.42 0.76
CA ALA A 19 4.50 6.60 1.36
C ALA A 19 5.79 7.01 0.62
N ARG A 20 6.62 6.03 0.22
CA ARG A 20 7.80 6.27 -0.62
C ARG A 20 7.41 6.93 -1.95
N LEU A 21 6.38 6.38 -2.62
CA LEU A 21 5.84 6.93 -3.85
C LEU A 21 5.30 8.35 -3.64
N ALA A 22 4.52 8.58 -2.59
CA ALA A 22 3.96 9.89 -2.30
C ALA A 22 5.05 10.95 -2.05
N MET A 23 6.07 10.64 -1.24
CA MET A 23 7.22 11.54 -1.04
C MET A 23 7.96 11.82 -2.34
N TYR A 24 8.21 10.79 -3.15
CA TYR A 24 8.90 10.95 -4.42
C TYR A 24 8.11 11.81 -5.43
N ILE A 25 6.80 11.56 -5.57
CA ILE A 25 5.91 12.31 -6.47
C ILE A 25 5.82 13.78 -6.02
N GLY A 26 5.71 14.02 -4.71
CA GLY A 26 5.62 15.36 -4.13
C GLY A 26 6.94 16.11 -4.00
N GLY A 27 8.08 15.49 -4.35
CA GLY A 27 9.39 16.09 -4.15
C GLY A 27 9.74 16.34 -2.67
N VAL A 28 9.26 15.48 -1.78
CA VAL A 28 9.52 15.55 -0.34
C VAL A 28 10.80 14.78 -0.04
N ASP A 29 11.83 15.48 0.44
CA ASP A 29 13.09 14.87 0.83
C ASP A 29 12.93 14.00 2.10
N PHE A 30 13.50 12.79 2.08
CA PHE A 30 13.50 11.89 3.22
C PHE A 30 14.68 10.90 3.15
N GLU A 31 15.06 10.37 4.32
CA GLU A 31 15.94 9.21 4.43
C GLU A 31 15.12 7.91 4.33
N ASP A 32 15.35 7.10 3.29
CA ASP A 32 14.77 5.75 3.15
C ASP A 32 15.63 4.72 3.90
N ASN A 33 15.42 4.60 5.20
CA ASN A 33 16.16 3.68 6.05
C ASN A 33 15.65 2.23 5.87
N ARG A 34 16.28 1.52 4.93
CA ARG A 34 15.94 0.15 4.57
C ARG A 34 16.61 -0.86 5.49
N ILE A 35 15.81 -1.74 6.09
CA ILE A 35 16.29 -2.78 7.01
C ILE A 35 15.94 -4.20 6.52
N SER A 36 16.76 -5.18 6.86
CA SER A 36 16.45 -6.60 6.61
C SER A 36 15.46 -7.15 7.64
N PHE A 37 14.85 -8.31 7.33
CA PHE A 37 14.00 -9.02 8.29
C PHE A 37 14.75 -9.41 9.58
N GLN A 38 16.05 -9.73 9.48
CA GLN A 38 16.90 -10.04 10.63
C GLN A 38 17.11 -8.79 11.50
N GLN A 39 17.51 -7.67 10.89
CA GLN A 39 17.70 -6.40 11.62
C GLN A 39 16.42 -5.96 12.33
N PHE A 40 15.26 -6.12 11.67
CA PHE A 40 13.96 -5.90 12.33
C PHE A 40 13.74 -6.86 13.49
N GLY A 41 14.05 -8.15 13.33
CA GLY A 41 13.94 -9.15 14.40
C GLY A 41 14.76 -8.77 15.64
N ASP A 42 16.00 -8.35 15.44
CA ASP A 42 16.94 -7.97 16.49
C ASP A 42 16.53 -6.68 17.22
N ALA A 43 15.93 -5.72 16.51
CA ALA A 43 15.51 -4.42 17.04
C ALA A 43 13.99 -4.32 17.32
N ARG A 44 13.24 -5.43 17.24
CA ARG A 44 11.77 -5.42 17.17
C ARG A 44 11.11 -4.67 18.32
N SER A 45 11.59 -4.86 19.53
CA SER A 45 11.06 -4.23 20.75
C SER A 45 11.27 -2.72 20.82
N GLY A 46 12.17 -2.18 20.00
CA GLY A 46 12.44 -0.75 19.89
C GLY A 46 11.46 -0.01 18.99
N PHE A 47 10.65 -0.71 18.19
CA PHE A 47 9.66 -0.07 17.32
C PHE A 47 8.28 0.03 18.00
N PRO A 48 7.53 1.13 17.78
CA PRO A 48 6.15 1.23 18.26
C PRO A 48 5.31 0.02 17.84
N PHE A 49 4.59 -0.55 18.81
CA PHE A 49 3.77 -1.76 18.65
C PHE A 49 4.54 -2.99 18.14
N ASN A 50 5.88 -3.00 18.18
CA ASN A 50 6.73 -4.05 17.65
C ASN A 50 6.55 -4.28 16.14
N ARG A 51 6.30 -3.20 15.39
CA ARG A 51 5.98 -3.21 13.95
C ARG A 51 6.71 -2.11 13.18
N VAL A 52 6.92 -2.36 11.90
CA VAL A 52 7.30 -1.38 10.88
C VAL A 52 6.22 -1.37 9.77
N PRO A 53 6.00 -0.26 9.03
CA PRO A 53 6.85 0.94 8.95
C PRO A 53 6.72 1.89 10.14
N MET A 54 7.77 2.71 10.30
CA MET A 54 7.83 3.85 11.21
C MET A 54 8.42 5.05 10.46
N LEU A 55 7.77 6.21 10.58
CA LEU A 55 8.29 7.49 10.11
C LEU A 55 8.77 8.29 11.32
N GLU A 56 10.00 8.76 11.28
CA GLU A 56 10.52 9.76 12.22
C GLU A 56 10.40 11.16 11.59
N ILE A 57 9.86 12.11 12.35
CA ILE A 57 9.60 13.51 11.96
C ILE A 57 10.31 14.41 12.98
N ASP A 58 11.48 14.95 12.64
CA ASP A 58 12.30 15.75 13.56
C ASP A 58 12.53 15.05 14.92
N GLY A 59 12.78 13.74 14.89
CA GLY A 59 12.96 12.90 16.09
C GLY A 59 11.66 12.39 16.73
N ILE A 60 10.49 12.77 16.22
CA ILE A 60 9.19 12.28 16.71
C ILE A 60 8.77 11.05 15.91
N GLU A 61 8.47 9.94 16.58
CA GLU A 61 8.05 8.69 15.94
C GLU A 61 6.55 8.67 15.62
N LEU A 62 6.23 8.30 14.37
CA LEU A 62 4.88 8.01 13.89
C LEU A 62 4.85 6.59 13.31
N SER A 63 3.93 5.77 13.80
CA SER A 63 3.70 4.41 13.29
C SER A 63 2.33 4.32 12.59
N GLN A 64 1.96 3.12 12.13
CA GLN A 64 0.77 2.82 11.32
C GLN A 64 0.88 3.38 9.89
N CYS A 65 0.91 2.48 8.91
CA CYS A 65 1.23 2.85 7.53
C CYS A 65 0.24 3.84 6.89
N ASN A 66 -1.06 3.75 7.19
CA ASN A 66 -2.04 4.70 6.68
C ASN A 66 -1.95 6.06 7.39
N ALA A 67 -1.54 6.10 8.67
CA ALA A 67 -1.28 7.37 9.37
C ALA A 67 -0.04 8.08 8.80
N ILE A 68 1.04 7.34 8.56
CA ILE A 68 2.24 7.80 7.86
C ILE A 68 1.88 8.32 6.47
N LEU A 69 1.12 7.54 5.70
CA LEU A 69 0.72 7.89 4.34
C LEU A 69 -0.15 9.14 4.30
N ARG A 70 -1.07 9.33 5.25
CA ARG A 70 -1.84 10.58 5.37
C ARG A 70 -0.96 11.80 5.66
N TYR A 71 -0.02 11.66 6.58
CA TYR A 71 0.91 12.75 6.91
C TYR A 71 1.75 13.14 5.69
N VAL A 72 2.37 12.15 5.05
CA VAL A 72 3.15 12.34 3.82
C VAL A 72 2.29 12.88 2.68
N GLY A 73 1.07 12.38 2.51
CA GLY A 73 0.14 12.82 1.48
C GLY A 73 -0.16 14.31 1.56
N LYS A 74 -0.30 14.86 2.78
CA LYS A 74 -0.46 16.29 2.99
C LYS A 74 0.78 17.08 2.56
N LEU A 75 1.98 16.62 2.93
CA LEU A 75 3.24 17.26 2.51
C LEU A 75 3.45 17.21 1.00
N ALA A 76 3.09 16.09 0.37
CA ALA A 76 3.24 15.85 -1.05
C ALA A 76 2.13 16.48 -1.92
N GLY A 77 1.11 17.10 -1.32
CA GLY A 77 -0.05 17.62 -2.04
C GLY A 77 -0.95 16.53 -2.64
N LEU A 78 -0.88 15.29 -2.14
CA LEU A 78 -1.66 14.12 -2.59
C LEU A 78 -2.83 13.76 -1.67
N SER A 79 -3.13 14.62 -0.70
CA SER A 79 -4.35 14.56 0.12
C SER A 79 -5.34 15.63 -0.33
N PRO A 80 -6.64 15.29 -0.46
CA PRO A 80 -7.68 16.29 -0.69
C PRO A 80 -7.82 17.26 0.49
N THR A 81 -8.24 18.49 0.20
CA THR A 81 -8.60 19.48 1.24
C THR A 81 -10.08 19.45 1.59
N ASP A 82 -10.93 18.98 0.67
CA ASP A 82 -12.34 18.73 0.96
C ASP A 82 -12.48 17.56 1.96
N PRO A 83 -13.21 17.73 3.08
CA PRO A 83 -13.31 16.69 4.10
C PRO A 83 -13.93 15.38 3.60
N LEU A 84 -14.90 15.44 2.68
CA LEU A 84 -15.55 14.24 2.17
C LEU A 84 -14.64 13.49 1.20
N GLN A 85 -13.93 14.19 0.32
CA GLN A 85 -12.92 13.58 -0.56
C GLN A 85 -11.76 12.97 0.25
N ALA A 86 -11.35 13.62 1.35
CA ALA A 86 -10.36 13.05 2.26
C ALA A 86 -10.89 11.78 2.95
N ALA A 87 -12.16 11.78 3.38
CA ALA A 87 -12.79 10.60 3.97
C ALA A 87 -12.89 9.42 2.99
N PHE A 88 -13.19 9.67 1.70
CA PHE A 88 -13.13 8.61 0.69
C PHE A 88 -11.73 8.04 0.50
N CYS A 89 -10.68 8.88 0.62
CA CYS A 89 -9.32 8.34 0.64
C CYS A 89 -9.11 7.40 1.84
N ASP A 90 -9.55 7.82 3.02
CA ASP A 90 -9.40 7.05 4.26
C ASP A 90 -10.14 5.71 4.20
N GLU A 91 -11.40 5.71 3.75
CA GLU A 91 -12.21 4.49 3.54
C GLU A 91 -11.46 3.46 2.67
N VAL A 92 -10.96 3.90 1.52
CA VAL A 92 -10.24 3.03 0.59
C VAL A 92 -8.94 2.51 1.19
N MET A 93 -8.16 3.37 1.83
CA MET A 93 -6.87 2.97 2.42
C MET A 93 -7.05 1.99 3.58
N ASP A 94 -8.06 2.20 4.42
CA ASP A 94 -8.35 1.34 5.57
C ASP A 94 -8.93 -0.01 5.12
N ALA A 95 -9.80 -0.02 4.09
CA ALA A 95 -10.24 -1.27 3.46
C ALA A 95 -9.07 -2.08 2.88
N VAL A 96 -8.10 -1.43 2.21
CA VAL A 96 -6.90 -2.13 1.75
C VAL A 96 -6.08 -2.68 2.93
N GLU A 97 -5.95 -1.93 4.02
CA GLU A 97 -5.16 -2.40 5.17
C GLU A 97 -5.81 -3.58 5.91
N ASP A 98 -7.15 -3.64 5.97
CA ASP A 98 -7.88 -4.77 6.54
C ASP A 98 -7.58 -6.08 5.80
N ILE A 99 -7.62 -6.07 4.46
CA ILE A 99 -7.32 -7.26 3.67
C ILE A 99 -5.83 -7.58 3.64
N VAL A 100 -4.96 -6.57 3.54
CA VAL A 100 -3.50 -6.76 3.62
C VAL A 100 -3.10 -7.38 4.95
N SER A 101 -3.75 -7.00 6.06
CA SER A 101 -3.49 -7.58 7.37
C SER A 101 -3.79 -9.07 7.44
N LYS A 102 -4.89 -9.52 6.83
CA LYS A 102 -5.23 -10.95 6.71
C LYS A 102 -4.20 -11.71 5.88
N VAL A 103 -3.75 -11.12 4.78
CA VAL A 103 -2.74 -11.71 3.90
C VAL A 103 -1.38 -11.81 4.60
N VAL A 104 -0.95 -10.75 5.29
CA VAL A 104 0.30 -10.73 6.05
C VAL A 104 0.30 -11.79 7.16
N ALA A 105 -0.84 -12.09 7.77
CA ALA A 105 -0.96 -13.13 8.78
C ALA A 105 -0.63 -14.55 8.26
N THR A 106 -0.61 -14.76 6.95
CA THR A 106 -0.27 -16.07 6.35
C THR A 106 1.23 -16.29 6.14
N PHE A 107 2.05 -15.24 6.12
CA PHE A 107 3.50 -15.36 5.91
C PHE A 107 4.24 -16.20 6.95
N PRO A 108 3.94 -16.13 8.27
CA PRO A 108 4.66 -16.93 9.25
C PRO A 108 4.25 -18.42 9.29
N ILE A 109 3.19 -18.84 8.58
CA ILE A 109 2.74 -20.24 8.56
C ILE A 109 3.84 -21.10 7.92
N GLN A 110 4.34 -22.10 8.66
CA GLN A 110 5.42 -22.98 8.20
C GLN A 110 4.90 -24.23 7.50
N ASP A 111 3.74 -24.73 7.91
CA ASP A 111 3.11 -25.88 7.25
C ASP A 111 2.55 -25.46 5.88
N GLU A 112 3.06 -26.07 4.82
CA GLU A 112 2.70 -25.71 3.45
C GLU A 112 1.24 -26.04 3.11
N ALA A 113 0.68 -27.11 3.68
CA ALA A 113 -0.72 -27.45 3.45
C ALA A 113 -1.67 -26.45 4.14
N GLU A 114 -1.34 -26.06 5.37
CA GLU A 114 -2.04 -25.02 6.13
C GLU A 114 -1.94 -23.67 5.42
N LYS A 115 -0.74 -23.27 4.99
CA LYS A 115 -0.53 -22.00 4.26
C LYS A 115 -1.33 -21.95 2.98
N LYS A 116 -1.29 -23.04 2.20
CA LYS A 116 -2.07 -23.17 0.97
C LYS A 116 -3.57 -23.05 1.26
N ALA A 117 -4.08 -23.79 2.24
CA ALA A 117 -5.51 -23.75 2.60
C ALA A 117 -5.93 -22.34 3.05
N ALA A 118 -5.13 -21.68 3.90
CA ALA A 118 -5.40 -20.33 4.39
C ALA A 118 -5.45 -19.30 3.25
N ARG A 119 -4.50 -19.36 2.31
CA ARG A 119 -4.43 -18.41 1.19
C ARG A 119 -5.49 -18.67 0.12
N GLN A 120 -5.83 -19.93 -0.14
CA GLN A 120 -6.97 -20.27 -1.00
C GLN A 120 -8.28 -19.76 -0.39
N ALA A 121 -8.50 -19.95 0.91
CA ALA A 121 -9.67 -19.40 1.59
C ALA A 121 -9.74 -17.87 1.54
N LEU A 122 -8.59 -17.19 1.61
CA LEU A 122 -8.52 -15.73 1.39
C LEU A 122 -8.88 -15.35 -0.04
N ALA A 123 -8.35 -16.05 -1.04
CA ALA A 123 -8.62 -15.82 -2.45
C ALA A 123 -10.11 -16.01 -2.77
N ASP A 124 -10.68 -17.14 -2.39
CA ASP A 124 -12.07 -17.53 -2.70
C ASP A 124 -13.12 -16.70 -1.94
N GLY A 125 -12.71 -15.91 -0.95
CA GLY A 125 -13.61 -15.09 -0.15
C GLY A 125 -13.08 -13.67 0.06
N PRO A 126 -12.42 -13.36 1.19
CA PRO A 126 -12.07 -11.99 1.57
C PRO A 126 -11.37 -11.16 0.50
N ILE A 127 -10.38 -11.70 -0.22
CA ILE A 127 -9.67 -10.94 -1.27
C ILE A 127 -10.65 -10.60 -2.40
N THR A 128 -11.42 -11.57 -2.89
CA THR A 128 -12.41 -11.37 -3.94
C THR A 128 -13.47 -10.32 -3.54
N VAL A 129 -13.99 -10.40 -2.32
CA VAL A 129 -14.97 -9.42 -1.82
C VAL A 129 -14.38 -8.02 -1.79
N TYR A 130 -13.16 -7.85 -1.27
CA TYR A 130 -12.53 -6.53 -1.17
C TYR A 130 -12.21 -5.96 -2.55
N LEU A 131 -11.75 -6.79 -3.50
CA LEU A 131 -11.54 -6.38 -4.89
C LEU A 131 -12.84 -5.84 -5.52
N GLN A 132 -13.94 -6.58 -5.38
CA GLN A 132 -15.23 -6.18 -5.93
C GLN A 132 -15.78 -4.89 -5.30
N GLN A 133 -15.62 -4.73 -3.97
CA GLN A 133 -16.07 -3.51 -3.27
C GLN A 133 -15.20 -2.30 -3.61
N LEU A 134 -13.87 -2.46 -3.70
CA LEU A 134 -12.98 -1.39 -4.16
C LEU A 134 -13.27 -0.99 -5.60
N GLU A 135 -13.57 -1.93 -6.49
CA GLU A 135 -14.02 -1.61 -7.85
C GLU A 135 -15.34 -0.83 -7.84
N ALA A 136 -16.30 -1.23 -7.00
CA ALA A 136 -17.57 -0.52 -6.89
C ALA A 136 -17.38 0.93 -6.42
N LEU A 137 -16.49 1.16 -5.42
CA LEU A 137 -16.12 2.50 -4.97
C LEU A 137 -15.46 3.32 -6.08
N LEU A 138 -14.49 2.74 -6.79
CA LEU A 138 -13.83 3.41 -7.91
C LEU A 138 -14.85 3.82 -8.99
N ARG A 139 -15.76 2.91 -9.36
CA ARG A 139 -16.84 3.19 -10.33
C ARG A 139 -17.77 4.30 -9.84
N ALA A 140 -18.17 4.28 -8.56
CA ALA A 140 -19.02 5.30 -7.97
C ALA A 140 -18.39 6.70 -8.03
N HIS A 141 -17.06 6.78 -8.02
CA HIS A 141 -16.31 8.04 -8.07
C HIS A 141 -15.81 8.41 -9.48
N GLY A 142 -16.36 7.78 -10.53
CA GLY A 142 -16.11 8.12 -11.93
C GLY A 142 -15.08 7.25 -12.64
N GLY A 143 -14.52 6.24 -11.97
CA GLY A 143 -13.74 5.16 -12.59
C GLY A 143 -12.25 5.45 -12.81
N GLU A 144 -11.80 6.69 -12.65
CA GLU A 144 -10.40 7.05 -12.91
C GLU A 144 -9.53 7.18 -11.66
N TYR A 145 -10.08 7.78 -10.60
CA TYR A 145 -9.41 8.00 -9.31
C TYR A 145 -10.39 7.75 -8.18
N PHE A 146 -9.89 7.30 -7.03
CA PHE A 146 -10.74 7.01 -5.88
C PHE A 146 -11.31 8.26 -5.20
N ALA A 147 -10.69 9.42 -5.36
CA ALA A 147 -11.17 10.68 -4.79
C ALA A 147 -10.62 11.89 -5.55
N ASP A 148 -11.26 13.04 -5.38
CA ASP A 148 -10.78 14.38 -5.77
C ASP A 148 -10.50 14.56 -7.27
N ARG A 149 -10.96 13.59 -8.10
CA ARG A 149 -10.80 13.54 -9.56
C ARG A 149 -9.34 13.69 -10.03
N ARG A 150 -8.39 13.28 -9.19
CA ARG A 150 -6.94 13.32 -9.45
C ARG A 150 -6.22 12.23 -8.66
N LEU A 151 -4.94 12.05 -8.93
CA LEU A 151 -4.10 11.15 -8.15
C LEU A 151 -4.05 11.57 -6.67
N THR A 152 -4.41 10.64 -5.79
CA THR A 152 -4.34 10.78 -4.32
C THR A 152 -3.56 9.62 -3.68
N ILE A 153 -3.35 9.70 -2.37
CA ILE A 153 -2.76 8.61 -1.58
C ILE A 153 -3.57 7.31 -1.61
N ALA A 154 -4.89 7.36 -1.83
CA ALA A 154 -5.73 6.17 -1.94
C ALA A 154 -5.39 5.37 -3.21
N ASP A 155 -5.19 6.07 -4.32
CA ASP A 155 -4.80 5.47 -5.59
C ASP A 155 -3.44 4.78 -5.49
N LEU A 156 -2.48 5.38 -4.78
CA LEU A 156 -1.17 4.76 -4.55
C LEU A 156 -1.27 3.50 -3.67
N LYS A 157 -2.10 3.53 -2.62
CA LYS A 157 -2.32 2.37 -1.74
C LYS A 157 -2.95 1.19 -2.50
N VAL A 158 -3.98 1.47 -3.32
CA VAL A 158 -4.63 0.45 -4.14
C VAL A 158 -3.69 -0.07 -5.23
N MET A 159 -2.98 0.82 -5.93
CA MET A 159 -2.02 0.43 -6.97
C MET A 159 -0.98 -0.55 -6.43
N VAL A 160 -0.35 -0.25 -5.29
CA VAL A 160 0.64 -1.14 -4.66
C VAL A 160 0.03 -2.49 -4.31
N TRP A 161 -1.21 -2.51 -3.81
CA TRP A 161 -1.91 -3.74 -3.47
C TRP A 161 -2.20 -4.61 -4.69
N ILE A 162 -2.80 -4.04 -5.74
CA ILE A 162 -3.12 -4.78 -6.98
C ILE A 162 -1.84 -5.26 -7.67
N ARG A 163 -0.79 -4.43 -7.73
CA ARG A 163 0.52 -4.84 -8.23
C ARG A 163 1.09 -6.03 -7.45
N SER A 164 0.98 -6.02 -6.12
CA SER A 164 1.43 -7.13 -5.28
C SER A 164 0.70 -8.43 -5.62
N LEU A 165 -0.63 -8.40 -5.73
CA LEU A 165 -1.43 -9.57 -6.11
C LEU A 165 -1.02 -10.12 -7.48
N ARG A 166 -0.80 -9.24 -8.46
CA ARG A 166 -0.44 -9.63 -9.84
C ARG A 166 1.01 -10.06 -10.00
N SER A 167 1.89 -9.77 -9.04
CA SER A 167 3.32 -10.11 -9.10
C SER A 167 3.61 -11.61 -8.96
N GLY A 168 2.68 -12.39 -8.39
CA GLY A 168 2.91 -13.79 -8.05
C GLY A 168 3.72 -14.03 -6.77
N ILE A 169 4.07 -12.97 -6.01
CA ILE A 169 4.78 -13.11 -4.73
C ILE A 169 3.95 -13.84 -3.66
N LEU A 170 2.63 -13.84 -3.80
CA LEU A 170 1.71 -14.50 -2.88
C LEU A 170 1.35 -15.88 -3.42
N ASP A 171 2.15 -16.89 -3.08
CA ASP A 171 1.88 -18.29 -3.44
C ASP A 171 0.46 -18.71 -3.03
N HIS A 172 -0.13 -19.60 -3.83
CA HIS A 172 -1.49 -20.12 -3.68
C HIS A 172 -2.64 -19.12 -3.87
N VAL A 173 -2.36 -17.86 -4.19
CA VAL A 173 -3.36 -16.89 -4.67
C VAL A 173 -3.20 -16.72 -6.18
N PRO A 174 -4.27 -16.89 -6.99
CA PRO A 174 -4.18 -16.69 -8.43
C PRO A 174 -3.77 -15.25 -8.79
N ARG A 175 -2.72 -15.11 -9.60
CA ARG A 175 -2.18 -13.79 -10.01
C ARG A 175 -3.16 -12.97 -10.85
N ASP A 176 -4.08 -13.65 -11.52
CA ASP A 176 -5.13 -13.11 -12.39
C ASP A 176 -6.47 -12.94 -11.64
N LEU A 177 -6.48 -13.15 -10.32
CA LEU A 177 -7.66 -12.88 -9.50
C LEU A 177 -8.14 -11.42 -9.63
N PRO A 178 -7.26 -10.39 -9.61
CA PRO A 178 -7.69 -9.01 -9.87
C PRO A 178 -8.31 -8.84 -11.27
N ASP A 179 -7.71 -9.46 -12.29
CA ASP A 179 -8.15 -9.39 -13.68
C ASP A 179 -9.57 -9.96 -13.88
N THR A 180 -9.94 -10.98 -13.09
CA THR A 180 -11.25 -11.63 -13.17
C THR A 180 -12.29 -11.07 -12.19
N ALA A 181 -11.88 -10.69 -10.98
CA ALA A 181 -12.80 -10.21 -9.94
C ALA A 181 -13.05 -8.70 -9.98
N ALA A 182 -12.09 -7.92 -10.50
CA ALA A 182 -12.13 -6.46 -10.49
C ALA A 182 -11.31 -5.84 -11.65
N PRO A 183 -11.72 -6.05 -12.92
CA PRO A 183 -10.98 -5.58 -14.08
C PRO A 183 -10.74 -4.05 -14.11
N LEU A 184 -11.64 -3.24 -13.57
CA LEU A 184 -11.46 -1.79 -13.53
C LEU A 184 -10.30 -1.38 -12.59
N LEU A 185 -10.02 -2.17 -11.54
CA LEU A 185 -8.84 -1.95 -10.70
C LEU A 185 -7.54 -2.27 -11.44
N VAL A 186 -7.57 -3.15 -12.44
CA VAL A 186 -6.41 -3.43 -13.30
C VAL A 186 -6.18 -2.30 -14.30
N GLU A 187 -7.25 -1.71 -14.83
CA GLU A 187 -7.17 -0.48 -15.63
C GLU A 187 -6.64 0.70 -14.80
N HIS A 188 -7.13 0.86 -13.57
CA HIS A 188 -6.62 1.83 -12.60
C HIS A 188 -5.13 1.63 -12.32
N LEU A 189 -4.70 0.40 -12.00
CA LEU A 189 -3.30 0.05 -11.84
C LEU A 189 -2.46 0.52 -13.05
N THR A 190 -2.89 0.17 -14.25
CA THR A 190 -2.19 0.53 -15.51
C THR A 190 -2.06 2.05 -15.66
N ARG A 191 -3.10 2.80 -15.31
CA ARG A 191 -3.10 4.26 -15.33
C ARG A 191 -2.11 4.85 -14.33
N ILE A 192 -2.13 4.37 -13.08
CA ILE A 192 -1.25 4.89 -12.02
C ILE A 192 0.22 4.51 -12.32
N GLU A 193 0.49 3.30 -12.79
CA GLU A 193 1.83 2.90 -13.26
C GLU A 193 2.28 3.70 -14.49
N GLY A 194 1.34 4.16 -15.31
CA GLY A 194 1.60 5.06 -16.44
C GLY A 194 2.00 6.48 -16.04
N HIS A 195 1.77 6.90 -14.79
CA HIS A 195 2.10 8.25 -14.33
C HIS A 195 3.61 8.52 -14.42
N PRO A 196 4.07 9.65 -15.01
CA PRO A 196 5.50 9.87 -15.26
C PRO A 196 6.40 9.70 -14.03
N LYS A 197 5.99 10.25 -12.88
CA LYS A 197 6.75 10.13 -11.62
C LYS A 197 6.74 8.72 -11.03
N VAL A 198 5.70 7.92 -11.27
CA VAL A 198 5.66 6.52 -10.82
C VAL A 198 6.62 5.69 -11.67
N ARG A 199 6.65 5.91 -12.99
CA ARG A 199 7.62 5.28 -13.90
C ARG A 199 9.05 5.65 -13.54
N GLU A 200 9.31 6.93 -13.33
CA GLU A 200 10.62 7.45 -12.94
C GLU A 200 11.10 6.80 -11.63
N TYR A 201 10.21 6.70 -10.64
CA TYR A 201 10.50 6.05 -9.36
C TYR A 201 10.91 4.59 -9.55
N TYR A 202 10.12 3.80 -10.28
CA TYR A 202 10.38 2.37 -10.44
C TYR A 202 11.55 2.04 -11.37
N ALA A 203 11.89 2.92 -12.32
CA ALA A 203 13.07 2.79 -13.18
C ALA A 203 14.39 2.85 -12.41
N ARG A 204 14.39 3.31 -11.15
CA ARG A 204 15.58 3.32 -10.28
C ARG A 204 15.95 1.92 -9.76
N PHE A 205 15.08 0.93 -9.97
CA PHE A 205 15.24 -0.44 -9.47
C PHE A 205 15.29 -1.49 -10.60
N SER A 206 15.23 -1.05 -11.87
CA SER A 206 15.28 -1.90 -13.07
C SER A 206 16.69 -2.06 -13.62
#